data_AF-A0A0R3WPM0-F1
#
_entry.id   AF-A0A0R3WPM0-F1
#
_cell.length_a   1.000
_cell.length_b   1.000
_cell.length_c   1.000
_cell.angle_alpha   90.00
_cell.angle_beta   90.00
_cell.angle_gamma   90.00
#
_symmetry.space_group_name_H-M   'P 1'
#
loop_
_entity.id
_entity.type
_entity.pdbx_description
1 polymer ?
#
loop_
_entity_poly.entity_id
_entity_poly.type
_entity_poly.pdbx_seq_one_letter_code
_entity_poly.pdbx_strand_id
1 'polypeptide(L)'
;CNNILIVSLFERVLFNWSVRHPGSGYVQGINDLLTPFVVVFLSEYTKTGVFPSEQLLDLEGDVFWCVSRLLDTIQDNYTFAQPGIQNNVNKLSSLIERLDNELHRHLMEHKVEYLQFAFRWMNNLLIRELPLRCIIRLWDTYMAEPEGFSQFHVYVCAAFLLRFKDSLMRRNDFHGLLVYLQALPTHRWTNTDIEMVLAQAFQYKSLFSQAPKHLDYQRSEIQ
;
A
#
# COMPACT_ATOMS: atom_id res chain seq x y z
N CYS A 1 21.30 21.65 6.29
CA CYS A 1 22.19 20.88 5.39
C CYS A 1 21.65 19.47 5.12
N ASN A 2 21.45 18.62 6.13
CA ASN A 2 21.00 17.22 5.90
C ASN A 2 19.64 17.09 5.20
N ASN A 3 18.67 17.96 5.50
CA ASN A 3 17.35 17.91 4.84
C ASN A 3 17.44 18.16 3.32
N ILE A 4 18.26 19.13 2.89
CA ILE A 4 18.49 19.44 1.46
C ILE A 4 19.11 18.23 0.75
N LEU A 5 20.07 17.56 1.39
CA LEU A 5 20.72 16.37 0.82
C LEU A 5 19.74 15.22 0.61
N ILE A 6 18.83 14.99 1.56
CA ILE A 6 17.78 13.96 1.44
C ILE A 6 16.78 14.33 0.34
N VAL A 7 16.36 15.59 0.23
CA VAL A 7 15.48 16.03 -0.87
C VAL A 7 16.13 15.79 -2.22
N SER A 8 17.41 16.18 -2.38
CA SER A 8 18.12 15.94 -3.64
C SER A 8 18.33 14.46 -3.96
N LEU A 9 18.47 13.60 -2.95
CA LEU A 9 18.51 12.15 -3.14
C LEU A 9 17.17 11.65 -3.70
N PHE A 10 16.04 12.05 -3.12
CA PHE A 10 14.71 11.67 -3.62
C PHE A 10 14.53 12.10 -5.08
N GLU A 11 14.88 13.35 -5.39
CA GLU A 11 14.78 13.89 -6.76
C GLU A 11 15.59 13.07 -7.76
N ARG A 12 16.86 12.74 -7.45
CA ARG A 12 17.73 11.97 -8.35
C ARG A 12 17.24 10.53 -8.53
N VAL A 13 16.85 9.85 -7.45
CA VAL A 13 16.32 8.48 -7.52
C VAL A 13 15.06 8.46 -8.38
N LEU A 14 14.11 9.36 -8.13
CA LEU A 14 12.85 9.43 -8.88
C LEU A 14 13.08 9.80 -10.35
N PHE A 15 13.96 10.76 -10.61
CA PHE A 15 14.31 11.15 -11.99
C PHE A 15 14.94 9.98 -12.75
N ASN A 16 15.96 9.35 -12.18
CA ASN A 16 16.65 8.22 -12.81
C ASN A 16 15.70 7.03 -13.03
N TRP A 17 14.83 6.73 -12.07
CA TRP A 17 13.85 5.66 -12.24
C TRP A 17 12.85 5.99 -13.35
N SER A 18 12.32 7.22 -13.37
CA SER A 18 11.31 7.65 -14.35
C SER A 18 11.84 7.64 -15.78
N VAL A 19 13.08 8.10 -16.00
CA VAL A 19 13.71 8.07 -17.32
C VAL A 19 13.94 6.64 -17.82
N ARG A 20 14.21 5.69 -16.92
CA ARG A 20 14.39 4.28 -17.25
C ARG A 20 13.08 3.51 -17.47
N HIS A 21 11.94 4.06 -17.07
CA HIS A 21 10.62 3.43 -17.18
C HIS A 21 9.63 4.33 -17.93
N PRO A 22 9.85 4.60 -19.24
CA PRO A 22 9.06 5.57 -20.00
C PRO A 22 7.57 5.21 -20.12
N GLY A 23 7.21 3.94 -19.95
CA GLY A 23 5.80 3.51 -19.91
C GLY A 23 5.03 3.95 -18.66
N SER A 24 5.74 4.39 -17.62
CA SER A 24 5.17 4.98 -16.39
C SER A 24 5.56 6.46 -16.25
N GLY A 25 6.84 6.78 -16.40
CA GLY A 25 7.38 8.08 -16.01
C GLY A 25 7.27 8.31 -14.49
N TYR A 26 7.24 9.57 -14.06
CA TYR A 26 6.95 9.89 -12.67
C TYR A 26 5.45 9.93 -12.43
N VAL A 27 4.99 9.15 -11.44
CA VAL A 27 3.61 9.17 -10.95
C VAL A 27 3.62 9.54 -9.47
N GLN A 28 2.74 10.47 -9.07
CA GLN A 28 2.61 10.88 -7.68
C GLN A 28 2.27 9.68 -6.80
N GLY A 29 3.06 9.50 -5.74
CA GLY A 29 2.96 8.37 -4.82
C GLY A 29 4.17 7.45 -4.86
N ILE A 30 4.89 7.36 -5.99
CA ILE A 30 6.17 6.65 -6.06
C ILE A 30 7.17 7.27 -5.07
N ASN A 31 7.14 8.60 -4.93
CA ASN A 31 7.97 9.34 -3.97
C ASN A 31 7.82 8.83 -2.53
N ASP A 32 6.63 8.34 -2.14
CA ASP A 32 6.41 7.85 -0.77
C ASP A 32 7.10 6.49 -0.57
N LEU A 33 7.16 5.67 -1.63
CA LEU A 33 7.77 4.34 -1.58
C LEU A 33 9.28 4.36 -1.34
N LEU A 34 9.94 5.49 -1.61
CA LEU A 34 11.36 5.68 -1.27
C LEU A 34 11.58 5.80 0.23
N THR A 35 10.60 6.32 0.97
CA THR A 35 10.77 6.75 2.36
C THR A 35 11.19 5.60 3.29
N PRO A 36 10.56 4.40 3.25
CA PRO A 36 10.99 3.28 4.08
C PRO A 36 12.44 2.87 3.81
N PHE A 37 12.85 2.77 2.55
CA PHE A 37 14.22 2.41 2.18
C PHE A 37 15.24 3.44 2.65
N VAL A 38 14.98 4.73 2.39
CA VAL A 38 15.87 5.81 2.82
C VAL A 38 16.04 5.78 4.33
N VAL A 39 14.95 5.66 5.10
CA VAL A 39 15.03 5.66 6.58
C VAL A 39 15.73 4.43 7.11
N VAL A 40 15.48 3.24 6.55
CA VAL A 40 16.14 2.00 6.95
C VAL A 40 17.64 2.07 6.68
N PHE A 41 18.06 2.40 5.46
CA PHE A 41 19.49 2.46 5.11
C PHE A 41 20.20 3.60 5.85
N LEU A 42 19.56 4.76 6.01
CA LEU A 42 20.12 5.86 6.81
C LEU A 42 20.40 5.43 8.26
N SER A 43 19.59 4.54 8.83
CA SER A 43 19.72 4.07 10.21
C SER A 43 21.01 3.28 10.49
N GLU A 44 21.65 2.74 9.46
CA GLU A 44 22.94 2.06 9.59
C GLU A 44 24.08 3.04 9.84
N TYR A 45 24.01 4.21 9.19
CA TYR A 45 25.00 5.28 9.27
C TYR A 45 24.79 6.21 10.47
N THR A 46 23.58 6.32 11.03
CA THR A 46 23.37 7.15 12.24
C THR A 46 24.03 6.55 13.48
N LYS A 47 24.35 5.26 13.48
CA LYS A 47 25.09 4.59 14.57
C LYS A 47 26.55 5.04 14.66
N THR A 48 27.12 5.55 13.57
CA THR A 48 28.55 5.92 13.48
C THR A 48 28.79 7.42 13.66
N GLY A 49 27.73 8.24 13.72
CA GLY A 49 27.79 9.66 14.10
C GLY A 49 28.37 10.63 13.06
N VAL A 50 28.81 10.14 11.90
CA VAL A 50 29.36 10.96 10.80
C VAL A 50 28.79 10.49 9.48
N PHE A 51 28.31 11.42 8.65
CA PHE A 51 27.80 11.17 7.30
C PHE A 51 28.76 11.77 6.27
N PRO A 52 29.74 11.01 5.74
CA PRO A 52 30.56 11.43 4.61
C PRO A 52 29.71 11.49 3.33
N SER A 53 30.11 12.35 2.39
CA SER A 53 29.43 12.49 1.09
C SER A 53 29.46 11.23 0.23
N GLU A 54 30.50 10.41 0.36
CA GLU A 54 30.64 9.14 -0.38
C GLU A 54 29.60 8.10 0.07
N GLN A 55 29.35 7.98 1.38
CA GLN A 55 28.32 7.09 1.93
C GLN A 55 26.90 7.48 1.51
N LEU A 56 26.67 8.76 1.19
CA LEU A 56 25.37 9.21 0.67
C LEU A 56 25.12 8.71 -0.76
N LEU A 57 26.17 8.56 -1.57
CA LEU A 57 26.06 8.01 -2.92
C LEU A 57 25.77 6.50 -2.86
N ASP A 58 26.40 5.77 -1.94
CA ASP A 58 26.11 4.36 -1.72
C ASP A 58 24.66 4.16 -1.28
N LEU A 59 24.21 4.96 -0.28
CA LEU A 59 22.82 4.95 0.18
C LEU A 59 21.84 5.26 -0.97
N GLU A 60 22.14 6.25 -1.82
CA GLU A 60 21.31 6.56 -2.98
C GLU A 60 21.23 5.39 -3.96
N GLY A 61 22.35 4.70 -4.22
CA GLY A 61 22.41 3.51 -5.05
C GLY A 61 21.54 2.38 -4.50
N ASP A 62 21.64 2.10 -3.19
CA ASP A 62 20.85 1.06 -2.52
C ASP A 62 19.36 1.38 -2.56
N VAL A 63 18.98 2.63 -2.26
CA VAL A 63 17.59 3.10 -2.36
C VAL A 63 17.08 2.93 -3.78
N PHE A 64 17.86 3.35 -4.79
CA PHE A 64 17.46 3.23 -6.19
C PHE A 64 17.18 1.77 -6.58
N TRP A 65 18.09 0.85 -6.26
CA TRP A 65 17.93 -0.55 -6.64
C TRP A 65 16.80 -1.23 -5.90
N CYS A 66 16.66 -1.01 -4.59
CA CYS A 66 15.58 -1.60 -3.82
C CYS A 66 14.19 -1.08 -4.22
N VAL A 67 14.06 0.23 -4.48
CA VAL A 67 12.82 0.81 -5.01
C VAL A 67 12.52 0.27 -6.41
N SER A 68 13.52 0.14 -7.27
CA SER A 68 13.34 -0.44 -8.61
C SER A 68 12.81 -1.87 -8.52
N ARG A 69 13.40 -2.70 -7.65
CA ARG A 69 12.97 -4.09 -7.43
C ARG A 69 11.57 -4.19 -6.85
N LEU A 70 11.16 -3.28 -5.98
CA LEU A 70 9.78 -3.21 -5.51
C LEU A 70 8.85 -2.86 -6.67
N LEU A 71 9.15 -1.80 -7.42
CA LEU A 71 8.31 -1.30 -8.51
C LEU A 71 8.18 -2.31 -9.66
N ASP A 72 9.20 -3.14 -9.90
CA ASP A 72 9.14 -4.27 -10.86
C ASP A 72 7.97 -5.21 -10.58
N THR A 73 7.54 -5.35 -9.32
CA THR A 73 6.44 -6.24 -8.91
C THR A 73 5.05 -5.64 -9.12
N ILE A 74 4.96 -4.31 -9.29
CA ILE A 74 3.70 -3.54 -9.34
C ILE A 74 3.71 -2.52 -10.48
N GLN A 75 4.35 -2.83 -11.61
CA GLN A 75 4.54 -1.89 -12.70
C GLN A 75 3.22 -1.34 -13.25
N ASP A 76 2.20 -2.18 -13.35
CA ASP A 76 0.86 -1.83 -13.85
C ASP A 76 0.09 -0.86 -12.94
N ASN A 77 0.55 -0.64 -11.70
CA ASN A 77 0.03 0.42 -10.83
C ASN A 77 0.40 1.83 -11.31
N TYR A 78 1.45 1.98 -12.13
CA TYR A 78 2.01 3.28 -12.51
C TYR A 78 2.08 3.53 -14.02
N THR A 79 1.62 2.59 -14.84
CA THR A 79 1.44 2.82 -16.29
C THR A 79 0.23 3.70 -16.58
N PHE A 80 0.06 4.09 -17.85
CA PHE A 80 -1.07 4.93 -18.29
C PHE A 80 -2.41 4.38 -17.79
N ALA A 81 -3.22 5.28 -17.20
CA ALA A 81 -4.50 4.99 -16.54
C ALA A 81 -4.43 4.10 -15.28
N GLN A 82 -3.24 3.63 -14.87
CA GLN A 82 -2.99 2.87 -13.63
C GLN A 82 -3.83 1.59 -13.45
N PRO A 83 -3.97 0.72 -14.48
CA PRO A 83 -4.89 -0.42 -14.47
C PRO A 83 -4.68 -1.38 -13.28
N GLY A 84 -3.44 -1.54 -12.81
CA GLY A 84 -3.13 -2.35 -11.62
C GLY A 84 -3.85 -1.85 -10.37
N ILE A 85 -3.94 -0.53 -10.19
CA ILE A 85 -4.66 0.08 -9.06
C ILE A 85 -6.15 -0.22 -9.14
N GLN A 86 -6.79 0.00 -10.30
CA GLN A 86 -8.22 -0.29 -10.44
C GLN A 86 -8.51 -1.78 -10.25
N ASN A 87 -7.67 -2.66 -10.78
CA ASN A 87 -7.79 -4.10 -10.57
C ASN A 87 -7.69 -4.46 -9.08
N ASN A 88 -6.73 -3.90 -8.35
CA ASN A 88 -6.55 -4.18 -6.92
C ASN A 88 -7.68 -3.60 -6.06
N VAL A 89 -8.21 -2.43 -6.40
CA VAL A 89 -9.40 -1.86 -5.74
C VAL A 89 -10.64 -2.73 -5.97
N ASN A 90 -10.84 -3.23 -7.19
CA ASN A 90 -11.95 -4.14 -7.51
C ASN A 90 -11.81 -5.46 -6.75
N LYS A 91 -10.60 -6.04 -6.73
CA LYS A 91 -10.31 -7.24 -5.92
C LYS A 91 -10.60 -7.01 -4.43
N LEU A 92 -10.23 -5.85 -3.89
CA LEU A 92 -10.55 -5.49 -2.50
C LEU A 92 -12.07 -5.44 -2.28
N SER A 93 -12.82 -4.79 -3.16
CA SER A 93 -14.28 -4.71 -3.08
C SER A 93 -14.93 -6.09 -3.04
N SER A 94 -14.59 -6.96 -4.00
CA SER A 94 -15.10 -8.34 -4.06
C SER A 94 -14.65 -9.19 -2.87
N LEU A 95 -13.45 -8.96 -2.35
CA LEU A 95 -12.96 -9.68 -1.18
C LEU A 95 -13.74 -9.27 0.07
N ILE A 96 -14.02 -7.98 0.27
CA ILE A 96 -14.81 -7.50 1.40
C ILE A 96 -16.26 -7.96 1.29
N GLU A 97 -16.86 -7.97 0.11
CA GLU A 97 -18.20 -8.55 -0.09
C GLU A 97 -18.30 -10.00 0.39
N ARG A 98 -17.26 -10.80 0.14
CA ARG A 98 -17.20 -12.22 0.54
C ARG A 98 -16.85 -12.42 2.01
N LEU A 99 -15.98 -11.58 2.57
CA LEU A 99 -15.56 -11.66 3.97
C LEU A 99 -16.60 -11.09 4.93
N ASP A 100 -17.22 -9.98 4.54
CA ASP A 100 -18.11 -9.18 5.37
C ASP A 100 -19.11 -8.40 4.50
N ASN A 101 -20.13 -9.10 4.00
CA ASN A 101 -21.17 -8.52 3.16
C ASN A 101 -21.97 -7.41 3.88
N GLU A 102 -22.02 -7.45 5.22
CA GLU A 102 -22.68 -6.40 6.00
C GLU A 102 -21.95 -5.07 5.84
N LEU A 103 -20.62 -5.05 6.05
CA LEU A 103 -19.82 -3.85 5.83
C LEU A 103 -19.84 -3.41 4.37
N HIS A 104 -19.71 -4.35 3.43
CA HIS A 104 -19.75 -4.04 2.00
C HIS A 104 -21.05 -3.29 1.63
N ARG A 105 -22.20 -3.83 2.03
CA ARG A 105 -23.50 -3.24 1.76
C ARG A 105 -23.67 -1.89 2.45
N HIS A 106 -23.22 -1.77 3.69
CA HIS A 106 -23.24 -0.49 4.41
C HIS A 106 -22.52 0.61 3.64
N LEU A 107 -21.33 0.33 3.09
CA LEU A 107 -20.60 1.31 2.26
C LEU A 107 -21.37 1.64 0.97
N MET A 108 -21.94 0.64 0.28
CA MET A 108 -22.70 0.85 -0.96
C MET A 108 -23.99 1.64 -0.74
N GLU A 109 -24.74 1.34 0.32
CA GLU A 109 -25.99 2.05 0.69
C GLU A 109 -25.73 3.54 0.95
N HIS A 110 -24.58 3.86 1.55
CA HIS A 110 -24.15 5.23 1.80
C HIS A 110 -23.35 5.83 0.63
N LYS A 111 -23.31 5.17 -0.53
CA LYS A 111 -22.66 5.63 -1.77
C LYS A 111 -21.15 5.88 -1.62
N VAL A 112 -20.49 5.13 -0.74
CA VAL A 112 -19.03 5.16 -0.57
C VAL A 112 -18.42 4.12 -1.50
N GLU A 113 -17.83 4.59 -2.60
CA GLU A 113 -17.14 3.72 -3.55
C GLU A 113 -15.72 3.40 -3.07
N TYR A 114 -15.27 2.16 -3.27
CA TYR A 114 -13.93 1.73 -2.84
C TYR A 114 -12.82 2.59 -3.42
N LEU A 115 -12.96 3.08 -4.66
CA LEU A 115 -11.96 3.92 -5.30
C LEU A 115 -11.69 5.23 -4.52
N GLN A 116 -12.69 5.77 -3.83
CA GLN A 116 -12.60 7.05 -3.12
C GLN A 116 -11.63 7.02 -1.91
N PHE A 117 -11.32 5.85 -1.38
CA PHE A 117 -10.37 5.68 -0.28
C PHE A 117 -9.24 4.71 -0.61
N ALA A 118 -9.54 3.58 -1.26
CA ALA A 118 -8.58 2.52 -1.50
C ALA A 118 -7.60 2.82 -2.63
N PHE A 119 -7.89 3.79 -3.52
CA PHE A 119 -6.90 4.24 -4.51
C PHE A 119 -5.58 4.62 -3.84
N ARG A 120 -5.64 5.42 -2.76
CA ARG A 120 -4.45 5.86 -2.01
C ARG A 120 -3.78 4.69 -1.30
N TRP A 121 -4.56 3.74 -0.80
CA TRP A 121 -4.04 2.55 -0.13
C TRP A 121 -3.18 1.71 -1.07
N MET A 122 -3.67 1.48 -2.30
CA MET A 122 -2.93 0.71 -3.31
C MET A 122 -1.76 1.51 -3.89
N ASN A 123 -1.96 2.79 -4.22
CA ASN A 123 -0.95 3.62 -4.88
C ASN A 123 0.26 3.89 -3.98
N ASN A 124 0.05 3.96 -2.67
CA ASN A 124 1.08 4.26 -1.68
C ASN A 124 1.38 3.10 -0.73
N LEU A 125 0.87 1.88 -1.00
CA LEU A 125 1.07 0.71 -0.15
C LEU A 125 0.81 0.97 1.34
N LEU A 126 -0.32 1.64 1.65
CA LEU A 126 -0.76 2.08 2.98
C LEU A 126 0.19 3.06 3.71
N ILE A 127 1.26 3.58 3.09
CA ILE A 127 2.20 4.52 3.74
C ILE A 127 1.49 5.75 4.31
N ARG A 128 0.42 6.20 3.66
CA ARG A 128 -0.38 7.36 4.08
C ARG A 128 -1.33 7.07 5.24
N GLU A 129 -1.56 5.80 5.55
CA GLU A 129 -2.53 5.35 6.56
C GLU A 129 -1.87 4.81 7.83
N LEU A 130 -0.55 4.57 7.83
CA LEU A 130 0.17 3.95 8.93
C LEU A 130 1.41 4.76 9.32
N PRO A 131 1.80 4.78 10.60
CA PRO A 131 3.09 5.32 11.00
C PRO A 131 4.25 4.60 10.27
N LEU A 132 5.32 5.33 9.95
CA LEU A 132 6.45 4.76 9.19
C LEU A 132 7.05 3.49 9.84
N ARG A 133 7.14 3.43 11.18
CA ARG A 133 7.58 2.22 11.90
C ARG A 133 6.74 0.98 11.58
N CYS A 134 5.44 1.17 11.40
CA CYS A 134 4.49 0.11 11.06
C CYS A 134 4.63 -0.30 9.60
N ILE A 135 4.92 0.65 8.71
CA ILE A 135 5.23 0.37 7.30
C ILE A 135 6.49 -0.46 7.17
N ILE A 136 7.57 -0.10 7.87
CA ILE A 136 8.82 -0.88 7.85
C ILE A 136 8.52 -2.32 8.30
N ARG A 137 7.83 -2.48 9.44
CA ARG A 137 7.43 -3.80 9.95
C ARG A 137 6.53 -4.58 8.99
N LEU A 138 5.62 -3.91 8.28
CA LEU A 138 4.75 -4.51 7.27
C LEU A 138 5.57 -4.99 6.07
N TRP A 139 6.52 -4.17 5.61
CA TRP A 139 7.36 -4.44 4.45
C TRP A 139 8.37 -5.55 4.69
N ASP A 140 8.81 -5.79 5.94
CA ASP A 140 9.55 -7.01 6.30
C ASP A 140 8.82 -8.27 5.81
N THR A 141 7.49 -8.29 5.97
CA THR A 141 6.67 -9.43 5.56
C THR A 141 6.39 -9.41 4.06
N TYR A 142 6.23 -8.24 3.44
CA TYR A 142 6.07 -8.16 1.97
C TYR A 142 7.31 -8.62 1.21
N MET A 143 8.50 -8.40 1.76
CA MET A 143 9.74 -8.89 1.16
C MET A 143 9.93 -10.40 1.37
N ALA A 144 9.44 -10.95 2.49
CA ALA A 144 9.52 -12.38 2.79
C ALA A 144 8.45 -13.22 2.07
N GLU A 145 7.31 -12.61 1.74
CA GLU A 145 6.18 -13.30 1.13
C GLU A 145 6.23 -13.27 -0.40
N PRO A 146 6.05 -14.42 -1.09
CA PRO A 146 5.90 -14.44 -2.54
C PRO A 146 4.76 -13.52 -2.99
N GLU A 147 5.08 -12.59 -3.89
CA GLU A 147 4.13 -11.60 -4.39
C GLU A 147 3.52 -10.72 -3.28
N GLY A 148 4.34 -10.41 -2.27
CA GLY A 148 3.95 -9.62 -1.10
C GLY A 148 3.37 -8.24 -1.45
N PHE A 149 4.06 -7.49 -2.30
CA PHE A 149 3.64 -6.15 -2.71
C PHE A 149 2.47 -6.14 -3.70
N SER A 150 2.37 -7.15 -4.57
CA SER A 150 1.42 -7.16 -5.69
C SER A 150 0.10 -7.85 -5.36
N GLN A 151 0.14 -9.06 -4.80
CA GLN A 151 -1.06 -9.84 -4.49
C GLN A 151 -1.41 -9.81 -3.02
N PHE A 152 -0.44 -10.02 -2.12
CA PHE A 152 -0.71 -10.12 -0.70
C PHE A 152 -1.23 -8.81 -0.10
N HIS A 153 -0.81 -7.68 -0.66
CA HIS A 153 -1.25 -6.35 -0.27
C HIS A 153 -2.78 -6.17 -0.25
N VAL A 154 -3.52 -6.76 -1.20
CA VAL A 154 -4.99 -6.67 -1.24
C VAL A 154 -5.62 -7.34 0.00
N TYR A 155 -5.07 -8.47 0.44
CA TYR A 155 -5.53 -9.15 1.65
C TYR A 155 -5.20 -8.35 2.92
N VAL A 156 -4.05 -7.67 2.94
CA VAL A 156 -3.70 -6.75 4.02
C VAL A 156 -4.68 -5.57 4.06
N CYS A 157 -5.00 -4.95 2.92
CA CYS A 157 -6.00 -3.88 2.85
C CYS A 157 -7.38 -4.35 3.35
N ALA A 158 -7.77 -5.59 3.07
CA ALA A 158 -9.02 -6.15 3.57
C ALA A 158 -9.01 -6.35 5.09
N ALA A 159 -7.95 -6.97 5.63
CA ALA A 159 -7.77 -7.13 7.08
C ALA A 159 -7.69 -5.78 7.80
N PHE A 160 -7.00 -4.81 7.20
CA PHE A 160 -6.89 -3.44 7.70
C PHE A 160 -8.26 -2.76 7.76
N LEU A 161 -9.07 -2.83 6.70
CA LEU A 161 -10.43 -2.26 6.70
C LEU A 161 -11.32 -2.87 7.79
N LEU A 162 -11.30 -4.21 7.90
CA LEU A 162 -12.14 -4.95 8.86
C LEU A 162 -11.76 -4.67 10.31
N ARG A 163 -10.51 -4.26 10.59
CA ARG A 163 -10.10 -3.79 11.93
C ARG A 163 -10.94 -2.60 12.43
N PHE A 164 -11.56 -1.86 11.52
CA PHE A 164 -12.36 -0.68 11.82
C PHE A 164 -13.86 -0.86 11.56
N LYS A 165 -14.32 -2.10 11.29
CA LYS A 165 -15.74 -2.39 11.00
C LYS A 165 -16.69 -1.72 11.99
N ASP A 166 -16.53 -1.96 13.29
CA ASP A 166 -17.45 -1.43 14.31
C ASP A 166 -17.53 0.10 14.32
N SER A 167 -16.46 0.79 13.93
CA SER A 167 -16.45 2.25 13.82
C SER A 167 -17.12 2.71 12.53
N LEU A 168 -16.94 1.98 11.42
CA LEU A 168 -17.59 2.26 10.15
C LEU A 168 -19.10 2.04 10.25
N MET A 169 -19.55 0.93 10.84
CA MET A 169 -20.97 0.59 11.00
C MET A 169 -21.73 1.60 11.90
N ARG A 170 -21.03 2.35 12.76
CA ARG A 170 -21.64 3.41 13.58
C ARG A 170 -21.86 4.73 12.84
N ARG A 171 -21.40 4.85 11.60
CA ARG A 171 -21.51 6.07 10.78
C ARG A 171 -22.53 5.83 9.68
N ASN A 172 -23.57 6.66 9.66
CA ASN A 172 -24.74 6.47 8.79
C ASN A 172 -24.86 7.57 7.73
N ASP A 173 -23.74 8.22 7.39
CA ASP A 173 -23.68 9.26 6.38
C ASP A 173 -22.40 9.14 5.55
N PHE A 174 -22.51 9.51 4.27
CA PHE A 174 -21.43 9.45 3.29
C PHE A 174 -20.17 10.20 3.77
N HIS A 175 -20.35 11.41 4.30
CA HIS A 175 -19.23 12.28 4.67
C HIS A 175 -18.45 11.70 5.87
N GLY A 176 -19.16 11.29 6.91
CA GLY A 176 -18.57 10.70 8.11
C GLY A 176 -17.81 9.40 7.82
N LEU A 177 -18.34 8.56 6.92
CA LEU A 177 -17.67 7.35 6.45
C LEU A 177 -16.39 7.69 5.67
N LEU A 178 -16.48 8.55 4.65
CA LEU A 178 -15.35 8.84 3.78
C LEU A 178 -14.21 9.53 4.52
N VAL A 179 -14.50 10.52 5.37
CA VAL A 179 -13.49 11.20 6.20
C VAL A 179 -12.80 10.20 7.13
N TYR A 180 -13.55 9.25 7.71
CA TYR A 180 -12.97 8.25 8.59
C TYR A 180 -12.06 7.27 7.83
N LEU A 181 -12.48 6.79 6.66
CA LEU A 181 -11.67 5.90 5.80
C LEU A 181 -10.38 6.56 5.30
N GLN A 182 -10.39 7.88 5.12
CA GLN A 182 -9.22 8.66 4.70
C GLN A 182 -8.34 9.13 5.88
N ALA A 183 -8.74 8.86 7.13
CA ALA A 183 -8.03 9.28 8.34
C ALA A 183 -8.24 8.27 9.47
N LEU A 184 -7.93 6.99 9.22
CA LEU A 184 -8.07 5.92 10.21
C LEU A 184 -7.13 6.15 11.40
N PRO A 185 -7.58 5.88 12.65
CA PRO A 185 -6.83 6.24 13.85
C PRO A 185 -5.69 5.24 14.16
N THR A 186 -4.63 5.29 13.37
CA THR A 186 -3.48 4.37 13.42
C THR A 186 -2.22 4.97 14.06
N HIS A 187 -2.24 6.24 14.48
CA HIS A 187 -1.07 6.96 14.99
C HIS A 187 -0.39 6.25 16.18
N ARG A 188 -1.17 5.53 16.99
CA ARG A 188 -0.69 4.75 18.15
C ARG A 188 -0.39 3.29 17.84
N TRP A 189 -0.54 2.83 16.60
CA TRP A 189 -0.30 1.44 16.25
C TRP A 189 1.16 1.04 16.47
N THR A 190 1.35 -0.21 16.83
CA THR A 190 2.63 -0.84 17.16
C THR A 190 2.89 -2.02 16.23
N ASN A 191 4.01 -2.70 16.43
CA ASN A 191 4.31 -3.94 15.69
C ASN A 191 3.25 -5.01 15.94
N THR A 192 2.69 -5.08 17.15
CA THR A 192 1.62 -6.03 17.49
C THR A 192 0.36 -5.80 16.65
N ASP A 193 0.00 -4.54 16.37
CA ASP A 193 -1.14 -4.24 15.51
C ASP A 193 -0.92 -4.71 14.07
N ILE A 194 0.30 -4.53 13.56
CA ILE A 194 0.68 -5.00 12.23
C ILE A 194 0.71 -6.53 12.17
N GLU A 195 1.19 -7.20 13.21
CA GLU A 195 1.17 -8.66 13.31
C GLU A 195 -0.25 -9.22 13.32
N MET A 196 -1.18 -8.58 14.02
CA MET A 196 -2.60 -8.96 13.97
C MET A 196 -3.20 -8.81 12.57
N VAL A 197 -2.92 -7.69 11.88
CA VAL A 197 -3.38 -7.47 10.50
C VAL A 197 -2.77 -8.50 9.55
N LEU A 198 -1.46 -8.76 9.66
CA LEU A 198 -0.76 -9.73 8.82
C LEU A 198 -1.28 -11.15 9.04
N ALA A 199 -1.47 -11.57 10.30
CA ALA A 199 -2.03 -12.87 10.63
C ALA A 199 -3.42 -13.05 9.99
N GLN A 200 -4.28 -12.04 10.10
CA GLN A 200 -5.61 -12.07 9.50
C GLN A 200 -5.54 -12.07 7.96
N ALA A 201 -4.65 -11.27 7.38
CA ALA A 201 -4.44 -11.23 5.93
C ALA A 201 -3.95 -12.58 5.38
N PHE A 202 -3.05 -13.27 6.10
CA PHE A 202 -2.61 -14.62 5.73
C PHE A 202 -3.77 -15.62 5.75
N GLN A 203 -4.64 -15.57 6.76
CA GLN A 203 -5.85 -16.40 6.77
C GLN A 203 -6.74 -16.13 5.55
N TYR A 204 -6.97 -14.86 5.21
CA TYR A 204 -7.75 -14.51 4.02
C TYR A 204 -7.07 -15.01 2.74
N LYS A 205 -5.75 -14.81 2.60
CA LYS A 205 -5.01 -15.35 1.45
C LYS A 205 -5.20 -16.87 1.36
N SER A 206 -5.03 -17.62 2.44
CA SER A 206 -5.23 -19.08 2.43
C SER A 206 -6.65 -19.51 2.04
N LEU A 207 -7.68 -18.80 2.51
CA LEU A 207 -9.08 -19.12 2.21
C LEU A 207 -9.48 -18.79 0.76
N PHE A 208 -8.94 -17.70 0.20
CA PHE A 208 -9.45 -17.10 -1.03
C PHE A 208 -8.51 -17.22 -2.24
N SER A 209 -7.20 -17.47 -2.03
CA SER A 209 -6.24 -17.70 -3.14
C SER A 209 -6.47 -19.02 -3.89
N GLN A 210 -7.04 -20.02 -3.21
CA GLN A 210 -7.30 -21.35 -3.79
C GLN A 210 -8.72 -21.49 -4.37
N ALA A 211 -9.52 -20.42 -4.44
CA ALA A 211 -10.88 -20.46 -4.97
C ALA A 211 -10.87 -20.15 -6.49
N PRO A 212 -10.78 -21.13 -7.40
CA PRO A 212 -10.28 -20.89 -8.75
C PRO A 212 -11.35 -20.46 -9.78
N LYS A 213 -12.67 -20.47 -9.46
CA LYS A 213 -13.72 -20.33 -10.49
C LYS A 213 -15.08 -19.80 -9.98
N HIS A 214 -15.18 -18.53 -9.60
CA HIS A 214 -16.52 -17.91 -9.44
C HIS A 214 -16.60 -16.42 -9.82
N LEU A 215 -15.54 -15.85 -10.40
CA LEU A 215 -15.52 -14.46 -10.86
C LEU A 215 -16.31 -14.23 -12.17
N ASP A 216 -16.86 -15.29 -12.78
CA ASP A 216 -17.66 -15.21 -14.01
C ASP A 216 -19.18 -15.13 -13.79
N TYR A 217 -19.69 -15.21 -12.55
CA TYR A 217 -21.13 -15.35 -12.35
C TYR A 217 -21.94 -14.06 -12.63
N GLN A 218 -21.32 -12.87 -12.69
CA GLN A 218 -22.05 -11.61 -12.90
C GLN A 218 -22.08 -11.10 -14.35
N ARG A 219 -21.53 -11.83 -15.33
CA ARG A 219 -21.63 -11.44 -16.75
C ARG A 219 -22.82 -12.04 -17.51
N SER A 220 -23.63 -12.89 -16.88
CA SER A 220 -24.69 -13.65 -17.57
C SER A 220 -26.13 -13.20 -17.31
N GLU A 221 -26.37 -12.19 -16.46
CA GLU A 221 -27.73 -11.67 -16.20
C GLU A 221 -28.05 -10.32 -16.88
N ILE A 222 -27.21 -9.89 -17.83
CA ILE A 222 -27.52 -8.76 -18.71
C ILE A 222 -27.26 -9.18 -20.16
N GLN A 223 -28.16 -10.01 -20.68
CA GLN A 223 -28.45 -10.13 -22.12
C GLN A 223 -29.97 -10.17 -22.32
#